data_AF-A0A0D3BPB8-F1
#
_entry.id   AF-A0A0D3BPB8-F1
#
_cell.length_a   1.000
_cell.length_b   1.000
_cell.length_c   1.000
_cell.angle_alpha   90.00
_cell.angle_beta   90.00
_cell.angle_gamma   90.00
#
_symmetry.space_group_name_H-M   'P 1'
#
loop_
_entity.id
_entity.type
_entity.pdbx_description
1 polymer ?
#
loop_
_entity_poly.entity_id
_entity_poly.type
_entity_poly.pdbx_seq_one_letter_code
_entity_poly.pdbx_strand_id
1 'polypeptide(L)'
;MSNRKPSFRFEIDNFSEKKAHIISSNTFKSGGCEWFLAVYPKGDRLADGHLSLYLQVANDRTLQPGWKRSINFYFVLLNQSGKELYKTGLGQNSFCAENPAWGFQKALPLSKFQEEGFLEKDKLIIEVYINGGEVEDVSNKKKTVDINGFQVFASQVTKVGKIFTEHPDIALDFKPTKQEVKTAYMNVLLRVIKTLNKPPKSLSETRLNKASSELSELMNVGFKLDWLKLKLDEVTLERKKPDADGSKVQQLEERVKHLELKLDEVNESRTQQVEERVKKLELKLHQASFSKSLSDDANEYRAQQVEERVTNLELMEVGFKLASLNTKLDEFSLERKKTDEKRGKNLALMELRLNTKLGDLERKTSYDTSVFDSRIEQMEKYGMGLRFKLESLITKLDEISKERKKADDADGYLVQKHEESIKNIEMMISQVKVELDKKKDKTSDDGFLLVD
;
A
#
# COMPACT_ATOMS: atom_id res chain seq x y z
N MET A 1 59.83 -49.93 33.61
CA MET A 1 58.44 -50.08 33.13
C MET A 1 58.52 -50.52 31.67
N SER A 2 57.97 -51.68 31.33
CA SER A 2 58.09 -52.26 29.99
C SER A 2 57.43 -51.37 28.93
N ASN A 3 58.23 -50.81 28.01
CA ASN A 3 57.83 -50.07 26.80
C ASN A 3 56.92 -50.93 25.91
N ARG A 4 55.62 -50.99 26.20
CA ARG A 4 54.64 -51.52 25.24
C ARG A 4 54.17 -50.37 24.37
N LYS A 5 54.20 -50.57 23.05
CA LYS A 5 53.65 -49.62 22.07
C LYS A 5 52.12 -49.69 22.14
N PRO A 6 51.39 -48.55 22.09
CA PRO A 6 49.93 -48.58 22.02
C PRO A 6 49.47 -49.30 20.75
N SER A 7 48.36 -50.05 20.85
CA SER A 7 47.71 -50.66 19.69
C SER A 7 47.10 -49.61 18.77
N PHE A 8 46.66 -48.49 19.34
CA PHE A 8 46.11 -47.36 18.61
C PHE A 8 46.26 -46.07 19.41
N ARG A 9 46.40 -44.95 18.71
CA ARG A 9 46.48 -43.60 19.29
C ARG A 9 45.46 -42.72 18.60
N PHE A 10 44.60 -42.09 19.37
CA PHE A 10 43.55 -41.20 18.89
C PHE A 10 43.76 -39.79 19.45
N GLU A 11 43.81 -38.80 18.57
CA GLU A 11 44.01 -37.41 18.95
C GLU A 11 42.75 -36.60 18.70
N ILE A 12 42.32 -35.84 19.70
CA ILE A 12 41.13 -35.00 19.64
C ILE A 12 41.55 -33.56 19.96
N ASP A 13 41.58 -32.73 18.92
CA ASP A 13 41.82 -31.29 19.06
C ASP A 13 40.53 -30.55 19.41
N ASN A 14 40.66 -29.44 20.15
CA ASN A 14 39.56 -28.64 20.69
C ASN A 14 38.53 -29.53 21.42
N PHE A 15 39.00 -30.36 22.36
CA PHE A 15 38.21 -31.37 23.05
C PHE A 15 37.05 -30.75 23.82
N SER A 16 37.27 -29.62 24.52
CA SER A 16 36.25 -28.94 25.33
C SER A 16 35.12 -28.35 24.47
N GLU A 17 35.40 -28.04 23.20
CA GLU A 17 34.41 -27.49 22.27
C GLU A 17 33.55 -28.55 21.57
N LYS A 18 33.84 -29.84 21.75
CA LYS A 18 33.12 -30.91 21.05
C LYS A 18 31.66 -30.96 21.49
N LYS A 19 30.77 -30.58 20.56
CA LYS A 19 29.30 -30.64 20.73
C LYS A 19 28.72 -32.02 20.43
N ALA A 20 29.46 -32.88 19.73
CA ALA A 20 29.00 -34.20 19.37
C ALA A 20 28.82 -35.08 20.61
N HIS A 21 27.70 -35.80 20.67
CA HIS A 21 27.41 -36.76 21.74
C HIS A 21 28.42 -37.93 21.74
N ILE A 22 28.92 -38.30 20.57
CA ILE A 22 29.91 -39.36 20.37
C ILE A 22 30.95 -38.91 19.34
N ILE A 23 32.22 -39.23 19.60
CA ILE A 23 33.34 -39.07 18.68
C ILE A 23 33.91 -40.46 18.43
N SER A 24 33.86 -40.92 17.18
CA SER A 24 34.42 -42.21 16.78
C SER A 24 35.79 -42.01 16.13
N SER A 25 36.74 -42.87 16.45
CA SER A 25 38.02 -42.92 15.76
C SER A 25 37.91 -43.60 14.40
N ASN A 26 38.98 -43.49 13.61
CA ASN A 26 39.21 -44.41 12.50
C ASN A 26 39.33 -45.86 13.00
N THR A 27 39.08 -46.81 12.11
CA THR A 27 39.22 -48.23 12.42
C THR A 27 40.70 -48.63 12.47
N PHE A 28 41.04 -49.60 13.34
CA PHE A 28 42.40 -50.11 13.49
C PHE A 28 42.40 -51.62 13.77
N LYS A 29 43.50 -52.30 13.41
CA LYS A 29 43.66 -53.75 13.56
C LYS A 29 44.54 -54.07 14.76
N SER A 30 44.03 -54.87 15.69
CA SER A 30 44.82 -55.42 16.80
C SER A 30 44.09 -56.64 17.39
N GLY A 31 44.82 -57.56 18.03
CA GLY A 31 44.20 -58.73 18.67
C GLY A 31 43.33 -59.61 17.75
N GLY A 32 43.59 -59.60 16.44
CA GLY A 32 42.85 -60.41 15.46
C GLY A 32 41.49 -59.86 15.02
N CYS A 33 41.14 -58.61 15.37
CA CYS A 33 39.91 -57.95 14.96
C CYS A 33 40.15 -56.51 14.48
N GLU A 34 39.15 -55.96 13.78
CA GLU A 34 39.08 -54.53 13.46
C GLU A 34 38.26 -53.83 14.54
N TRP A 35 38.81 -52.76 15.10
CA TRP A 35 38.25 -52.02 16.21
C TRP A 35 38.09 -50.55 15.84
N PHE A 36 37.21 -49.85 16.54
CA PHE A 36 37.25 -48.39 16.66
C PHE A 36 37.01 -47.97 18.11
N LEU A 37 37.49 -46.79 18.47
CA LEU A 37 37.26 -46.17 19.77
C LEU A 37 36.07 -45.22 19.66
N ALA A 38 35.07 -45.43 20.52
CA ALA A 38 33.94 -44.54 20.73
C ALA A 38 34.15 -43.74 22.01
N VAL A 39 34.22 -42.42 21.88
CA VAL A 39 34.43 -41.47 22.97
C VAL A 39 33.14 -40.68 23.18
N TYR A 40 32.65 -40.64 24.41
CA TYR A 40 31.50 -39.81 24.81
C TYR A 40 32.01 -38.68 25.69
N PRO A 41 32.30 -37.49 25.11
CA PRO A 41 32.98 -36.41 25.82
C PRO A 41 32.23 -35.89 27.03
N LYS A 42 30.90 -36.06 27.08
CA LYS A 42 30.03 -35.62 28.18
C LYS A 42 29.37 -36.78 28.95
N GLY A 43 29.68 -38.01 28.56
CA GLY A 43 29.09 -39.21 29.12
C GLY A 43 28.06 -39.86 28.22
N ASP A 44 27.78 -41.13 28.49
CA ASP A 44 26.65 -41.84 27.92
C ASP A 44 25.36 -41.60 28.72
N ARG A 45 24.26 -42.24 28.30
CA ARG A 45 22.92 -42.05 28.90
C ARG A 45 22.84 -42.33 30.41
N LEU A 46 23.77 -43.09 30.98
CA LEU A 46 23.75 -43.47 32.41
C LEU A 46 24.93 -42.86 33.19
N ALA A 47 25.76 -42.04 32.55
CA ALA A 47 26.98 -41.49 33.12
C ALA A 47 27.21 -40.03 32.74
N ASP A 48 26.15 -39.22 32.82
CA ASP A 48 26.25 -37.77 32.67
C ASP A 48 27.32 -37.19 33.63
N GLY A 49 28.07 -36.21 33.13
CA GLY A 49 29.18 -35.60 33.87
C GLY A 49 30.47 -36.42 33.96
N HIS A 50 30.61 -37.52 33.20
CA HIS A 50 31.86 -38.28 33.08
C HIS A 50 32.23 -38.52 31.62
N LEU A 51 33.51 -38.57 31.29
CA LEU A 51 33.99 -39.11 30.02
C LEU A 51 33.74 -40.62 29.99
N SER A 52 33.07 -41.12 28.94
CA SER A 52 32.92 -42.55 28.69
C SER A 52 33.75 -42.99 27.48
N LEU A 53 34.42 -44.13 27.58
CA LEU A 53 35.30 -44.68 26.54
C LEU A 53 34.93 -46.13 26.25
N TYR A 54 34.68 -46.45 24.98
CA TYR A 54 34.30 -47.78 24.54
C TYR A 54 35.15 -48.24 23.37
N LEU A 55 35.71 -49.45 23.49
CA LEU A 55 36.30 -50.17 22.38
C LEU A 55 35.19 -50.97 21.70
N GLN A 56 35.06 -50.88 20.38
CA GLN A 56 33.99 -51.53 19.64
C GLN A 56 34.52 -52.26 18.41
N VAL A 57 33.95 -53.42 18.11
CA VAL A 57 34.27 -54.20 16.89
C VAL A 57 33.67 -53.52 15.67
N ALA A 58 34.53 -53.21 14.70
CA ALA A 58 34.15 -52.51 13.47
C ALA A 58 33.57 -53.45 12.39
N ASN A 59 33.94 -54.73 12.43
CA ASN A 59 33.65 -55.70 11.37
C ASN A 59 32.62 -56.78 11.79
N ASP A 60 31.74 -56.46 12.74
CA ASP A 60 30.75 -57.35 13.35
C ASP A 60 29.92 -58.15 12.33
N ARG A 61 29.53 -57.53 11.20
CA ARG A 61 28.74 -58.13 10.11
C ARG A 61 29.52 -59.09 9.20
N THR A 62 30.85 -59.01 9.20
CA THR A 62 31.71 -59.90 8.41
C THR A 62 32.18 -61.12 9.19
N LEU A 63 32.00 -61.12 10.51
CA LEU A 63 32.37 -62.22 11.38
C LEU A 63 31.27 -63.28 11.37
N GLN A 64 31.67 -64.56 11.35
CA GLN A 64 30.74 -65.69 11.30
C GLN A 64 29.79 -65.71 12.52
N PRO A 65 28.51 -66.09 12.35
CA PRO A 65 27.58 -66.22 13.46
C PRO A 65 28.15 -67.10 14.59
N GLY A 66 28.17 -66.57 15.82
CA GLY A 66 28.72 -67.26 17.00
C GLY A 66 30.19 -66.95 17.32
N TRP A 67 30.81 -65.98 16.65
CA TRP A 67 32.15 -65.52 17.00
C TRP A 67 32.21 -64.97 18.44
N LYS A 68 33.34 -65.21 19.09
CA LYS A 68 33.64 -64.70 20.43
C LYS A 68 35.13 -64.37 20.52
N ARG A 69 35.46 -63.21 21.09
CA ARG A 69 36.84 -62.73 21.23
C ARG A 69 37.04 -62.18 22.62
N SER A 70 37.83 -62.89 23.41
CA SER A 70 38.26 -62.44 24.73
C SER A 70 39.54 -61.64 24.55
N ILE A 71 39.49 -60.35 24.87
CA ILE A 71 40.66 -59.47 24.85
C ILE A 71 40.80 -58.73 26.17
N ASN A 72 42.05 -58.46 26.54
CA ASN A 72 42.36 -57.54 27.62
C ASN A 72 42.71 -56.19 27.01
N PHE A 73 42.05 -55.12 27.44
CA PHE A 73 42.35 -53.78 26.97
C PHE A 73 42.33 -52.75 28.10
N TYR A 74 43.02 -51.64 27.90
CA TYR A 74 42.92 -50.48 28.76
C TYR A 74 43.20 -49.21 27.94
N PHE A 75 42.76 -48.07 28.47
CA PHE A 75 42.97 -46.77 27.87
C PHE A 75 43.93 -45.94 28.72
N VAL A 76 44.74 -45.15 28.03
CA VAL A 76 45.62 -44.15 28.64
C VAL A 76 45.30 -42.80 28.02
N LEU A 77 44.97 -41.82 28.83
CA LEU A 77 44.70 -40.45 28.43
C LEU A 77 45.96 -39.64 28.65
N LEU A 78 46.40 -38.96 27.59
CA LEU A 78 47.56 -38.10 27.59
C LEU A 78 47.15 -36.68 27.19
N ASN A 79 47.91 -35.69 27.67
CA ASN A 79 47.87 -34.35 27.11
C ASN A 79 48.77 -34.24 25.87
N GLN A 80 48.91 -33.02 25.33
CA GLN A 80 49.72 -32.76 24.14
C GLN A 80 51.21 -33.12 24.31
N SER A 81 51.81 -32.83 25.46
CA SER A 81 53.20 -33.18 25.76
C SER A 81 53.44 -34.68 25.97
N GLY A 82 52.38 -35.50 25.96
CA GLY A 82 52.46 -36.94 26.18
C GLY A 82 52.50 -37.34 27.66
N LYS A 83 52.23 -36.40 28.57
CA LYS A 83 52.07 -36.68 29.99
C LYS A 83 50.80 -37.49 30.22
N GLU A 84 50.91 -38.58 30.98
CA GLU A 84 49.76 -39.37 31.41
C GLU A 84 48.88 -38.57 32.37
N LEU A 85 47.64 -38.33 31.95
CA LEU A 85 46.60 -37.67 32.74
C LEU A 85 45.80 -38.69 33.53
N TYR A 86 45.49 -39.82 32.91
CA TYR A 86 44.68 -40.87 33.50
C TYR A 86 44.87 -42.19 32.79
N LYS A 87 44.76 -43.29 33.55
CA LYS A 87 44.82 -44.65 33.04
C LYS A 87 43.67 -45.46 33.61
N THR A 88 42.91 -46.12 32.74
CA THR A 88 41.81 -46.99 33.17
C THR A 88 42.33 -48.29 33.79
N GLY A 89 41.45 -48.99 34.52
CA GLY A 89 41.68 -50.39 34.87
C GLY A 89 41.81 -51.29 33.64
N LEU A 90 42.19 -52.55 33.88
CA LEU A 90 42.22 -53.58 32.83
C LEU A 90 40.81 -54.09 32.56
N GLY A 91 40.29 -53.83 31.36
CA GLY A 91 39.07 -54.43 30.87
C GLY A 91 39.37 -55.82 30.32
N GLN A 92 38.85 -56.87 30.95
CA GLN A 92 38.91 -58.25 30.45
C GLN A 92 37.50 -58.65 30.01
N ASN A 93 37.24 -58.52 28.71
CA ASN A 93 35.90 -58.68 28.19
C ASN A 93 35.86 -59.59 26.97
N SER A 94 34.71 -60.25 26.83
CA SER A 94 34.40 -61.09 25.69
C SER A 94 33.48 -60.35 24.74
N PHE A 95 34.02 -59.99 23.58
CA PHE A 95 33.29 -59.41 22.48
C PHE A 95 32.60 -60.51 21.67
N CYS A 96 31.34 -60.28 21.29
CA CYS A 96 30.57 -61.16 20.43
C CYS A 96 29.52 -60.34 19.67
N ALA A 97 28.75 -60.98 18.78
CA ALA A 97 27.71 -60.31 18.02
C ALA A 97 26.66 -59.62 18.91
N GLU A 98 26.32 -60.23 20.06
CA GLU A 98 25.36 -59.67 21.02
C GLU A 98 25.94 -58.52 21.85
N ASN A 99 27.27 -58.49 22.03
CA ASN A 99 27.98 -57.47 22.83
C ASN A 99 29.25 -57.03 22.09
N PRO A 100 29.12 -56.18 21.05
CA PRO A 100 30.24 -55.79 20.19
C PRO A 100 31.09 -54.66 20.78
N ALA A 101 30.69 -54.08 21.92
CA ALA A 101 31.36 -52.96 22.56
C ALA A 101 31.55 -53.18 24.07
N TRP A 102 32.73 -52.84 24.58
CA TRP A 102 33.04 -52.85 26.00
C TRP A 102 33.91 -51.63 26.35
N GLY A 103 33.78 -51.13 27.57
CA GLY A 103 34.43 -49.87 27.93
C GLY A 103 34.26 -49.47 29.38
N PHE A 104 34.61 -48.22 29.66
CA PHE A 104 34.48 -47.59 30.96
C PHE A 104 33.47 -46.46 30.86
N GLN A 105 32.27 -46.73 31.38
CA GLN A 105 31.15 -45.80 31.37
C GLN A 105 31.46 -44.52 32.17
N LYS A 106 32.13 -44.62 33.31
CA LYS A 106 32.59 -43.48 34.12
C LYS A 106 34.12 -43.46 34.15
N ALA A 107 34.75 -43.26 33.00
CA ALA A 107 36.21 -43.33 32.90
C ALA A 107 36.87 -42.19 33.68
N LEU A 108 36.46 -40.95 33.47
CA LEU A 108 37.03 -39.77 34.13
C LEU A 108 35.96 -38.69 34.34
N PRO A 109 35.79 -38.10 35.54
CA PRO A 109 34.84 -37.01 35.76
C PRO A 109 35.18 -35.77 34.92
N LEU A 110 34.16 -35.08 34.39
CA LEU A 110 34.41 -33.92 33.53
C LEU A 110 35.00 -32.72 34.27
N SER A 111 34.76 -32.63 35.57
CA SER A 111 35.37 -31.61 36.43
C SER A 111 36.90 -31.64 36.38
N LYS A 112 37.51 -32.80 36.09
CA LYS A 112 38.97 -32.91 35.90
C LYS A 112 39.47 -32.12 34.71
N PHE A 113 38.69 -31.99 33.63
CA PHE A 113 39.07 -31.18 32.47
C PHE A 113 39.00 -29.67 32.73
N GLN A 114 38.38 -29.24 33.84
CA GLN A 114 38.33 -27.84 34.26
C GLN A 114 39.50 -27.45 35.16
N GLU A 115 40.31 -28.42 35.63
CA GLU A 115 41.50 -28.15 36.43
C GLU A 115 42.57 -27.47 35.55
N GLU A 116 43.13 -26.37 36.03
CA GLU A 116 44.14 -25.60 35.29
C GLU A 116 45.36 -26.48 34.96
N GLY A 117 45.74 -26.52 33.68
CA GLY A 117 46.86 -27.33 33.19
C GLY A 117 46.57 -28.82 33.00
N PHE A 118 45.31 -29.27 33.15
CA PHE A 118 44.95 -30.67 32.87
C PHE A 118 45.02 -30.99 31.38
N LEU A 119 44.44 -30.13 30.52
CA LEU A 119 44.59 -30.20 29.06
C LEU A 119 45.54 -29.11 28.57
N GLU A 120 46.46 -29.48 27.69
CA GLU A 120 47.36 -28.55 27.01
C GLU A 120 46.79 -28.23 25.62
N LYS A 121 46.59 -26.94 25.32
CA LYS A 121 46.00 -26.45 24.06
C LYS A 121 44.68 -27.14 23.70
N ASP A 122 43.88 -27.46 24.72
CA ASP A 122 42.60 -28.16 24.60
C ASP A 122 42.67 -29.45 23.76
N LYS A 123 43.80 -30.18 23.84
CA LYS A 123 44.02 -31.41 23.10
C LYS A 123 44.03 -32.61 24.05
N LEU A 124 43.18 -33.59 23.75
CA LEU A 124 43.16 -34.88 24.44
C LEU A 124 43.68 -35.97 23.50
N ILE A 125 44.59 -36.80 24.01
CA ILE A 125 45.13 -37.96 23.30
C ILE A 125 44.70 -39.21 24.07
N ILE A 126 44.14 -40.19 23.37
CA ILE A 126 43.71 -41.46 23.96
C ILE A 126 44.48 -42.58 23.27
N GLU A 127 45.26 -43.30 24.06
CA GLU A 127 45.94 -44.50 23.63
C GLU A 127 45.18 -45.74 24.06
N VAL A 128 45.02 -46.68 23.13
CA VAL A 128 44.38 -47.97 23.36
C VAL A 128 45.47 -49.04 23.40
N TYR A 129 45.49 -49.81 24.47
CA TYR A 129 46.39 -50.95 24.63
C TYR A 129 45.56 -52.22 24.64
N ILE A 130 45.83 -53.14 23.70
CA ILE A 130 45.18 -54.45 23.61
C ILE A 130 46.25 -55.51 23.80
N ASN A 131 46.05 -56.40 24.78
CA ASN A 131 46.97 -57.49 25.11
C ASN A 131 46.23 -58.83 25.03
N GLY A 132 46.73 -59.76 24.20
CA GLY A 132 46.27 -61.14 24.14
C GLY A 132 44.88 -61.29 23.51
N GLY A 133 44.83 -61.77 22.28
CA GLY A 133 43.65 -62.42 21.72
C GLY A 133 43.94 -63.91 21.72
N GLU A 134 43.46 -64.64 22.73
CA GLU A 134 43.30 -66.08 22.55
C GLU A 134 42.21 -66.23 21.49
N VAL A 135 42.65 -66.53 20.27
CA VAL A 135 41.78 -67.17 19.30
C VAL A 135 41.50 -68.53 19.92
N GLU A 136 40.38 -68.68 20.62
CA GLU A 136 39.74 -69.99 20.76
C GLU A 136 39.31 -70.41 19.35
N ASP A 137 40.29 -70.83 18.55
CA ASP A 137 40.06 -71.66 17.40
C ASP A 137 39.69 -73.02 17.97
N VAL A 138 38.48 -73.49 17.66
CA VAL A 138 37.91 -74.73 18.19
C VAL A 138 38.54 -75.92 17.46
N SER A 139 39.87 -76.00 17.45
CA SER A 139 40.66 -77.09 16.88
C SER A 139 41.49 -77.79 17.97
N ASN A 140 40.86 -78.05 19.13
CA ASN A 140 41.44 -78.94 20.14
C ASN A 140 41.70 -80.33 19.52
N LYS A 141 42.97 -80.72 19.41
CA LYS A 141 43.38 -82.13 19.34
C LYS A 141 42.96 -82.78 20.66
N LYS A 142 41.84 -83.49 20.59
CA LYS A 142 41.05 -83.95 21.73
C LYS A 142 41.73 -85.11 22.45
N LYS A 143 42.27 -84.85 23.65
CA LYS A 143 42.39 -85.90 24.67
C LYS A 143 40.96 -86.30 25.08
N THR A 144 40.58 -87.52 24.74
CA THR A 144 39.35 -88.16 25.23
C THR A 144 39.66 -88.96 26.48
N VAL A 145 38.69 -89.02 27.38
CA VAL A 145 38.71 -89.82 28.61
C VAL A 145 37.53 -90.77 28.54
N ASP A 146 37.74 -92.03 28.90
CA ASP A 146 36.65 -93.01 28.99
C ASP A 146 35.86 -92.81 30.27
N ILE A 147 34.53 -92.69 30.15
CA ILE A 147 33.60 -92.70 31.28
C ILE A 147 32.53 -93.74 30.98
N ASN A 148 32.51 -94.83 31.76
CA ASN A 148 31.54 -95.92 31.63
C ASN A 148 31.41 -96.46 30.19
N GLY A 149 32.54 -96.56 29.46
CA GLY A 149 32.58 -97.05 28.08
C GLY A 149 32.29 -95.98 27.01
N PHE A 150 32.20 -94.70 27.39
CA PHE A 150 32.06 -93.56 26.48
C PHE A 150 33.32 -92.69 26.47
N GLN A 151 33.92 -92.51 25.30
CA GLN A 151 35.01 -91.57 25.08
C GLN A 151 34.45 -90.14 25.02
N VAL A 152 34.84 -89.31 25.97
CA VAL A 152 34.36 -87.93 26.09
C VAL A 152 35.52 -86.95 26.21
N PHE A 153 35.33 -85.72 25.76
CA PHE A 153 36.39 -84.71 25.84
C PHE A 153 36.66 -84.33 27.29
N ALA A 154 37.91 -83.99 27.61
CA ALA A 154 38.29 -83.54 28.95
C ALA A 154 37.37 -82.43 29.49
N SER A 155 36.94 -81.49 28.64
CA SER A 155 36.00 -80.41 28.99
C SER A 155 34.56 -80.85 29.31
N GLN A 156 34.22 -82.09 28.99
CA GLN A 156 32.91 -82.70 29.21
C GLN A 156 32.89 -83.71 30.36
N VAL A 157 34.06 -84.14 30.85
CA VAL A 157 34.21 -85.20 31.86
C VAL A 157 33.33 -84.96 33.08
N THR A 158 33.35 -83.76 33.66
CA THR A 158 32.54 -83.43 34.84
C THR A 158 31.05 -83.53 34.57
N LYS A 159 30.59 -83.10 33.39
CA LYS A 159 29.16 -83.13 33.02
C LYS A 159 28.69 -84.56 32.80
N VAL A 160 29.48 -85.36 32.08
CA VAL A 160 29.15 -86.76 31.78
C VAL A 160 29.23 -87.62 33.03
N GLY A 161 30.27 -87.44 33.85
CA GLY A 161 30.39 -88.12 35.14
C GLY A 161 29.21 -87.84 36.07
N LYS A 162 28.75 -86.58 36.11
CA LYS A 162 27.56 -86.20 36.88
C LYS A 162 26.29 -86.92 36.39
N ILE A 163 26.09 -87.00 35.07
CA ILE A 163 24.94 -87.71 34.48
C ILE A 163 24.91 -89.17 34.93
N PHE A 164 26.04 -89.88 34.87
CA PHE A 164 26.10 -91.27 35.31
C PHE A 164 26.02 -91.45 36.84
N THR A 165 26.34 -90.41 37.60
CA THR A 165 26.18 -90.44 39.07
C THR A 165 24.72 -90.27 39.45
N GLU A 166 24.01 -89.36 38.79
CA GLU A 166 22.58 -89.09 39.03
C GLU A 166 21.66 -90.14 38.40
N HIS A 167 22.10 -90.73 37.28
CA HIS A 167 21.38 -91.77 36.53
C HIS A 167 22.33 -92.92 36.16
N PRO A 168 22.66 -93.80 37.12
CA PRO A 168 23.60 -94.90 36.87
C PRO A 168 23.15 -95.87 35.78
N ASP A 169 21.83 -96.00 35.59
CA ASP A 169 21.20 -96.91 34.65
C ASP A 169 20.95 -96.32 33.25
N ILE A 170 21.36 -95.05 33.03
CA ILE A 170 21.01 -94.25 31.85
C ILE A 170 21.37 -94.90 30.51
N ALA A 171 22.44 -95.71 30.47
CA ALA A 171 22.96 -96.33 29.25
C ALA A 171 22.99 -97.87 29.33
N LEU A 172 22.23 -98.50 30.23
CA LEU A 172 22.25 -99.97 30.39
C LEU A 172 21.81 -100.71 29.11
N ASP A 173 20.79 -100.19 28.41
CA ASP A 173 20.25 -100.80 27.21
C ASP A 173 20.85 -100.22 25.92
N PHE A 174 21.96 -99.48 26.04
CA PHE A 174 22.57 -98.77 24.93
C PHE A 174 23.17 -99.72 23.90
N LYS A 175 22.60 -99.70 22.69
CA LYS A 175 22.89 -100.68 21.61
C LYS A 175 24.19 -100.40 20.84
N PRO A 176 24.56 -99.14 20.52
CA PRO A 176 25.73 -98.88 19.67
C PRO A 176 27.06 -99.33 20.30
N THR A 177 27.86 -100.06 19.52
CA THR A 177 29.15 -100.62 19.97
C THR A 177 30.36 -99.80 19.52
N LYS A 178 30.28 -99.14 18.35
CA LYS A 178 31.38 -98.32 17.79
C LYS A 178 31.63 -97.06 18.61
N GLN A 179 32.91 -96.76 18.85
CA GLN A 179 33.32 -95.71 19.79
C GLN A 179 32.98 -94.29 19.32
N GLU A 180 33.11 -94.05 18.01
CA GLU A 180 32.77 -92.77 17.38
C GLU A 180 31.26 -92.50 17.50
N VAL A 181 30.47 -93.56 17.36
CA VAL A 181 29.01 -93.52 17.46
C VAL A 181 28.56 -93.27 18.89
N LYS A 182 29.16 -93.97 19.87
CA LYS A 182 28.99 -93.70 21.31
C LYS A 182 29.24 -92.23 21.63
N THR A 183 30.35 -91.70 21.13
CA THR A 183 30.75 -90.31 21.32
C THR A 183 29.75 -89.34 20.68
N ALA A 184 29.26 -89.64 19.48
CA ALA A 184 28.26 -88.82 18.80
C ALA A 184 26.96 -88.73 19.61
N TYR A 185 26.42 -89.86 20.07
CA TYR A 185 25.20 -89.86 20.87
C TYR A 185 25.38 -89.17 22.23
N MET A 186 26.51 -89.34 22.90
CA MET A 186 26.80 -88.61 24.15
C MET A 186 26.80 -87.08 23.92
N ASN A 187 27.32 -86.62 22.79
CA ASN A 187 27.28 -85.19 22.44
C ASN A 187 25.86 -84.69 22.15
N VAL A 188 24.99 -85.52 21.56
CA VAL A 188 23.56 -85.21 21.38
C VAL A 188 22.87 -85.12 22.74
N LEU A 189 23.11 -86.07 23.65
CA LEU A 189 22.57 -86.04 25.01
C LEU A 189 22.97 -84.76 25.76
N LEU A 190 24.25 -84.39 25.73
CA LEU A 190 24.73 -83.15 26.35
C LEU A 190 24.09 -81.90 25.74
N ARG A 191 23.79 -81.91 24.42
CA ARG A 191 23.13 -80.81 23.72
C ARG A 191 21.67 -80.67 24.15
N VAL A 192 20.94 -81.78 24.25
CA VAL A 192 19.56 -81.80 24.73
C VAL A 192 19.49 -81.27 26.16
N ILE A 193 20.34 -81.80 27.06
CA ILE A 193 20.43 -81.33 28.46
C ILE A 193 20.71 -79.84 28.52
N LYS A 194 21.70 -79.35 27.74
CA LYS A 194 22.04 -77.91 27.70
C LYS A 194 20.86 -77.07 27.19
N THR A 195 20.06 -77.59 26.27
CA THR A 195 18.92 -76.90 25.69
C THR A 195 17.79 -76.79 26.72
N LEU A 196 17.44 -77.89 27.39
CA LEU A 196 16.37 -77.94 28.39
C LEU A 196 16.71 -77.26 29.72
N ASN A 197 18.00 -77.00 29.98
CA ASN A 197 18.43 -76.21 31.14
C ASN A 197 18.35 -74.68 30.93
N LYS A 198 17.99 -74.21 29.73
CA LYS A 198 17.78 -72.78 29.48
C LYS A 198 16.42 -72.33 30.06
N PRO A 199 16.26 -71.04 30.40
CA PRO A 199 14.97 -70.51 30.84
C PRO A 199 13.86 -70.84 29.81
N PRO A 200 12.70 -71.37 30.22
CA PRO A 200 11.64 -71.81 29.31
C PRO A 200 11.22 -70.76 28.27
N LYS A 201 11.15 -69.49 28.69
CA LYS A 201 10.78 -68.34 27.84
C LYS A 201 11.83 -67.98 26.77
N SER A 202 13.08 -68.40 26.96
CA SER A 202 14.17 -68.16 25.99
C SER A 202 14.22 -69.20 24.86
N LEU A 203 13.40 -70.25 24.95
CA LEU A 203 13.38 -71.35 24.00
C LEU A 203 12.31 -71.12 22.94
N SER A 204 12.71 -71.20 21.67
CA SER A 204 11.77 -71.18 20.55
C SER A 204 11.12 -72.54 20.36
N GLU A 205 9.92 -72.54 19.77
CA GLU A 205 9.19 -73.78 19.44
C GLU A 205 10.04 -74.72 18.57
N THR A 206 10.75 -74.18 17.59
CA THR A 206 11.66 -74.95 16.73
C THR A 206 12.77 -75.64 17.53
N ARG A 207 13.30 -74.98 18.58
CA ARG A 207 14.34 -75.58 19.44
C ARG A 207 13.78 -76.69 20.33
N LEU A 208 12.54 -76.54 20.81
CA LEU A 208 11.85 -77.58 21.58
C LEU A 208 11.53 -78.80 20.71
N ASN A 209 11.02 -78.58 19.50
CA ASN A 209 10.74 -79.66 18.55
C ASN A 209 12.01 -80.43 18.16
N LYS A 210 13.12 -79.70 17.95
CA LYS A 210 14.42 -80.32 17.69
C LYS A 210 14.91 -81.14 18.89
N ALA A 211 14.83 -80.60 20.10
CA ALA A 211 15.22 -81.32 21.32
C ALA A 211 14.35 -82.56 21.55
N SER A 212 13.05 -82.49 21.24
CA SER A 212 12.11 -83.62 21.29
C SER A 212 12.49 -84.73 20.31
N SER A 213 12.82 -84.37 19.07
CA SER A 213 13.31 -85.32 18.06
C SER A 213 14.62 -85.98 18.49
N GLU A 214 15.62 -85.17 18.89
CA GLU A 214 16.93 -85.67 19.36
C GLU A 214 16.78 -86.56 20.61
N LEU A 215 15.86 -86.24 21.53
CA LEU A 215 15.56 -87.05 22.71
C LEU A 215 14.96 -88.40 22.33
N SER A 216 14.02 -88.41 21.36
CA SER A 216 13.40 -89.64 20.85
C SER A 216 14.42 -90.56 20.18
N GLU A 217 15.34 -89.99 19.39
CA GLU A 217 16.44 -90.74 18.77
C GLU A 217 17.37 -91.38 19.82
N LEU A 218 17.69 -90.65 20.89
CA LEU A 218 18.51 -91.16 21.99
C LEU A 218 17.83 -92.33 22.73
N MET A 219 16.53 -92.25 22.96
CA MET A 219 15.77 -93.34 23.58
C MET A 219 15.73 -94.58 22.68
N ASN A 220 15.58 -94.42 21.36
CA ASN A 220 15.55 -95.53 20.41
C ASN A 220 16.85 -96.36 20.40
N VAL A 221 17.99 -95.69 20.63
CA VAL A 221 19.29 -96.37 20.74
C VAL A 221 19.59 -96.94 22.12
N GLY A 222 18.65 -96.79 23.07
CA GLY A 222 18.68 -97.46 24.37
C GLY A 222 19.11 -96.61 25.56
N PHE A 223 19.09 -95.27 25.44
CA PHE A 223 19.22 -94.42 26.63
C PHE A 223 17.90 -94.35 27.41
N LYS A 224 17.98 -94.50 28.74
CA LYS A 224 16.85 -94.31 29.66
C LYS A 224 16.74 -92.84 30.08
N LEU A 225 15.88 -92.08 29.41
CA LEU A 225 15.82 -90.61 29.52
C LEU A 225 14.46 -90.08 30.01
N ASP A 226 13.73 -90.86 30.81
CA ASP A 226 12.39 -90.48 31.30
C ASP A 226 12.40 -89.15 32.08
N TRP A 227 13.47 -88.89 32.83
CA TRP A 227 13.66 -87.63 33.55
C TRP A 227 13.82 -86.42 32.62
N LEU A 228 14.45 -86.58 31.45
CA LEU A 228 14.55 -85.51 30.45
C LEU A 228 13.25 -85.32 29.69
N LYS A 229 12.48 -86.40 29.48
CA LYS A 229 11.15 -86.32 28.89
C LYS A 229 10.19 -85.50 29.76
N LEU A 230 10.15 -85.81 31.07
CA LEU A 230 9.37 -85.02 32.03
C LEU A 230 9.81 -83.55 32.06
N LYS A 231 11.12 -83.30 32.04
CA LYS A 231 11.65 -81.94 32.00
C LYS A 231 11.28 -81.19 30.72
N LEU A 232 11.26 -81.87 29.57
CA LEU A 232 10.81 -81.28 28.31
C LEU A 232 9.33 -80.88 28.38
N ASP A 233 8.48 -81.74 28.96
CA ASP A 233 7.06 -81.46 29.14
C ASP A 233 6.85 -80.26 30.09
N GLU A 234 7.58 -80.21 31.20
CA GLU A 234 7.58 -79.09 32.15
C GLU A 234 7.98 -77.78 31.49
N VAL A 235 9.10 -77.75 30.78
CA VAL A 235 9.59 -76.57 30.06
C VAL A 235 8.60 -76.12 28.98
N THR A 236 7.96 -77.07 28.29
CA THR A 236 6.96 -76.78 27.25
C THR A 236 5.68 -76.18 27.85
N LEU A 237 5.27 -76.65 29.03
CA LEU A 237 4.12 -76.13 29.76
C LEU A 237 4.41 -74.74 30.34
N GLU A 238 5.57 -74.57 30.98
CA GLU A 238 5.96 -73.31 31.62
C GLU A 238 6.12 -72.17 30.62
N ARG A 239 6.55 -72.48 29.38
CA ARG A 239 6.60 -71.51 28.27
C ARG A 239 5.21 -71.02 27.85
N LYS A 240 4.17 -71.83 28.03
CA LYS A 240 2.78 -71.49 27.65
C LYS A 240 2.04 -70.72 28.74
N LYS A 241 2.60 -70.62 29.95
CA LYS A 241 1.98 -69.82 31.01
C LYS A 241 2.07 -68.33 30.64
N PRO A 242 0.96 -67.57 30.74
CA PRO A 242 0.99 -66.14 30.50
C PRO A 242 1.83 -65.46 31.59
N ASP A 243 2.72 -64.57 31.17
CA ASP A 243 3.53 -63.78 32.07
C ASP A 243 2.64 -62.81 32.85
N ALA A 244 3.01 -62.51 34.10
CA ALA A 244 2.40 -61.43 34.88
C ALA A 244 2.42 -60.06 34.15
N ASP A 245 3.23 -59.93 33.09
CA ASP A 245 3.32 -58.77 32.21
C ASP A 245 2.12 -58.64 31.25
N GLY A 246 1.51 -59.75 30.82
CA GLY A 246 0.32 -59.72 29.97
C GLY A 246 -0.89 -59.08 30.66
N SER A 247 -1.02 -59.31 31.97
CA SER A 247 -2.05 -58.67 32.79
C SER A 247 -1.84 -57.16 32.93
N LYS A 248 -0.58 -56.69 32.99
CA LYS A 248 -0.26 -55.25 33.02
C LYS A 248 -0.51 -54.58 31.67
N VAL A 249 -0.20 -55.26 30.57
CA VAL A 249 -0.48 -54.76 29.21
C VAL A 249 -1.98 -54.59 29.00
N GLN A 250 -2.80 -55.59 29.35
CA GLN A 250 -4.26 -55.49 29.26
C GLN A 250 -4.80 -54.33 30.11
N GLN A 251 -4.29 -54.15 31.34
CA GLN A 251 -4.71 -53.04 32.20
C GLN A 251 -4.30 -51.67 31.64
N LEU A 252 -3.15 -51.58 30.95
CA LEU A 252 -2.72 -50.36 30.25
C LEU A 252 -3.58 -50.10 29.01
N GLU A 253 -3.92 -51.12 28.24
CA GLU A 253 -4.82 -51.01 27.08
C GLU A 253 -6.21 -50.52 27.48
N GLU A 254 -6.79 -51.04 28.57
CA GLU A 254 -8.07 -50.56 29.10
C GLU A 254 -7.99 -49.09 29.55
N ARG A 255 -6.88 -48.69 30.19
CA ARG A 255 -6.67 -47.29 30.61
C ARG A 255 -6.50 -46.35 29.42
N VAL A 256 -5.79 -46.77 28.37
CA VAL A 256 -5.66 -45.98 27.12
C VAL A 256 -7.03 -45.79 26.49
N LYS A 257 -7.81 -46.87 26.34
CA LYS A 257 -9.16 -46.81 25.78
C LYS A 257 -10.10 -45.89 26.56
N HIS A 258 -10.01 -45.91 27.90
CA HIS A 258 -10.79 -45.00 28.75
C HIS A 258 -10.36 -43.54 28.60
N LEU A 259 -9.06 -43.27 28.45
CA LEU A 259 -8.54 -41.92 28.23
C LEU A 259 -8.91 -41.38 26.85
N GLU A 260 -8.91 -42.23 25.82
CA GLU A 260 -9.39 -41.87 24.47
C GLU A 260 -10.86 -41.43 24.51
N LEU A 261 -11.74 -42.21 25.17
CA LEU A 261 -13.16 -41.85 25.32
C LEU A 261 -13.35 -40.52 26.07
N LYS A 262 -12.59 -40.28 27.14
CA LYS A 262 -12.65 -39.01 27.88
C LYS A 262 -12.15 -37.82 27.04
N LEU A 263 -11.14 -38.05 26.20
CA LEU A 263 -10.61 -37.01 25.34
C LEU A 263 -11.66 -36.60 24.29
N ASP A 264 -12.37 -37.57 23.73
CA ASP A 264 -13.48 -37.33 22.79
C ASP A 264 -14.61 -36.55 23.45
N GLU A 265 -15.03 -36.93 24.67
CA GLU A 265 -16.07 -36.22 25.43
C GLU A 265 -15.68 -34.75 25.73
N VAL A 266 -14.43 -34.51 26.13
CA VAL A 266 -13.91 -33.16 26.38
C VAL A 266 -13.85 -32.35 25.08
N ASN A 267 -13.45 -32.96 23.97
CA ASN A 267 -13.39 -32.30 22.67
C ASN A 267 -14.77 -31.91 22.16
N GLU A 268 -15.78 -32.77 22.32
CA GLU A 268 -17.16 -32.49 21.94
C GLU A 268 -17.74 -31.35 22.78
N SER A 269 -17.57 -31.39 24.11
CA SER A 269 -18.00 -30.31 25.01
C SER A 269 -17.33 -28.96 24.66
N ARG A 270 -16.03 -28.97 24.38
CA ARG A 270 -15.30 -27.76 23.96
C ARG A 270 -15.80 -27.22 22.62
N THR A 271 -16.13 -28.11 21.67
CA THR A 271 -16.66 -27.72 20.36
C THR A 271 -18.01 -27.02 20.51
N GLN A 272 -18.92 -27.60 21.30
CA GLN A 272 -20.22 -26.98 21.60
C GLN A 272 -20.07 -25.60 22.26
N GLN A 273 -19.16 -25.47 23.23
CA GLN A 273 -18.89 -24.19 23.89
C GLN A 273 -18.36 -23.13 22.90
N VAL A 274 -17.47 -23.52 21.98
CA VAL A 274 -16.95 -22.60 20.95
C VAL A 274 -18.08 -22.16 20.03
N GLU A 275 -18.94 -23.09 19.60
CA GLU A 275 -20.06 -22.78 18.71
C GLU A 275 -21.07 -21.80 19.35
N GLU A 276 -21.41 -21.98 20.63
CA GLU A 276 -22.25 -21.02 21.37
C GLU A 276 -21.60 -19.64 21.48
N ARG A 277 -20.28 -19.57 21.72
CA ARG A 277 -19.55 -18.30 21.79
C ARG A 277 -19.54 -17.59 20.44
N VAL A 278 -19.38 -18.33 19.34
CA VAL A 278 -19.44 -17.78 17.97
C VAL A 278 -20.84 -17.20 17.70
N LYS A 279 -21.92 -17.97 17.95
CA LYS A 279 -23.31 -17.49 17.79
C LYS A 279 -23.58 -16.21 18.59
N LYS A 280 -23.06 -16.12 19.82
CA LYS A 280 -23.19 -14.92 20.67
C LYS A 280 -22.45 -13.71 20.10
N LEU A 281 -21.27 -13.93 19.50
CA LEU A 281 -20.49 -12.85 18.88
C LEU A 281 -21.14 -12.35 17.59
N GLU A 282 -21.67 -13.24 16.76
CA GLU A 282 -22.42 -12.88 15.55
C GLU A 282 -23.63 -12.00 15.87
N LEU A 283 -24.38 -12.35 16.92
CA LEU A 283 -25.54 -11.55 17.36
C LEU A 283 -25.14 -10.15 17.84
N LYS A 284 -24.03 -10.04 18.58
CA LYS A 284 -23.47 -8.74 19.00
C LYS A 284 -23.00 -7.91 17.81
N LEU A 285 -22.40 -8.54 16.80
CA LEU A 285 -21.94 -7.86 15.59
C LEU A 285 -23.13 -7.28 14.80
N HIS A 286 -24.20 -8.05 14.65
CA HIS A 286 -25.44 -7.57 14.04
C HIS A 286 -26.03 -6.36 14.79
N GLN A 287 -26.09 -6.43 16.13
CA GLN A 287 -26.58 -5.31 16.95
C GLN A 287 -25.71 -4.05 16.80
N ALA A 288 -24.39 -4.19 16.78
CA ALA A 288 -23.47 -3.08 16.59
C ALA A 288 -23.61 -2.46 15.19
N SER A 289 -23.74 -3.29 14.16
CA SER A 289 -23.96 -2.84 12.77
C SER A 289 -25.28 -2.08 12.63
N PHE A 290 -26.36 -2.56 13.24
CA PHE A 290 -27.65 -1.90 13.23
C PHE A 290 -27.61 -0.54 13.96
N SER A 291 -26.96 -0.48 15.12
CA SER A 291 -26.79 0.77 15.88
C SER A 291 -25.98 1.81 15.10
N LYS A 292 -24.97 1.36 14.35
CA LYS A 292 -24.18 2.24 13.47
C LYS A 292 -25.02 2.82 12.33
N SER A 293 -25.82 2.00 11.66
CA SER A 293 -26.74 2.46 10.59
C SER A 293 -27.68 3.56 11.08
N LEU A 294 -28.30 3.37 12.25
CA LEU A 294 -29.18 4.40 12.84
C LEU A 294 -28.45 5.72 13.13
N SER A 295 -27.19 5.66 13.53
CA SER A 295 -26.37 6.85 13.76
C SER A 295 -25.99 7.54 12.44
N ASP A 296 -25.69 6.76 11.40
CA ASP A 296 -25.34 7.29 10.09
C ASP A 296 -26.55 8.00 9.46
N ASP A 297 -27.74 7.40 9.52
CA ASP A 297 -29.00 8.00 9.07
C ASP A 297 -29.32 9.32 9.82
N ALA A 298 -29.12 9.34 11.14
CA ALA A 298 -29.35 10.53 11.96
C ALA A 298 -28.35 11.65 11.62
N ASN A 299 -27.10 11.31 11.30
CA ASN A 299 -26.09 12.27 10.89
C ASN A 299 -26.38 12.83 9.49
N GLU A 300 -26.87 12.00 8.56
CA GLU A 300 -27.29 12.43 7.23
C GLU A 300 -28.45 13.43 7.30
N TYR A 301 -29.47 13.15 8.12
CA TYR A 301 -30.58 14.08 8.35
C TYR A 301 -30.11 15.43 8.91
N ARG A 302 -29.15 15.42 9.85
CA ARG A 302 -28.57 16.66 10.39
C ARG A 302 -27.77 17.43 9.35
N ALA A 303 -27.05 16.74 8.47
CA ALA A 303 -26.30 17.38 7.39
C ALA A 303 -27.25 18.09 6.41
N GLN A 304 -28.36 17.46 6.03
CA GLN A 304 -29.38 18.08 5.17
C GLN A 304 -29.99 19.34 5.81
N GLN A 305 -30.31 19.32 7.11
CA GLN A 305 -30.78 20.53 7.82
C GLN A 305 -29.75 21.66 7.83
N VAL A 306 -28.47 21.32 7.98
CA VAL A 306 -27.39 22.32 7.96
C VAL A 306 -27.27 22.93 6.57
N GLU A 307 -27.34 22.13 5.51
CA GLU A 307 -27.29 22.59 4.13
C GLU A 307 -28.46 23.54 3.78
N GLU A 308 -29.69 23.20 4.22
CA GLU A 308 -30.85 24.08 4.07
C GLU A 308 -30.67 25.42 4.83
N ARG A 309 -30.06 25.39 6.01
CA ARG A 309 -29.76 26.62 6.76
C ARG A 309 -28.70 27.48 6.08
N VAL A 310 -27.67 26.86 5.52
CA VAL A 310 -26.61 27.57 4.77
C VAL A 310 -27.19 28.26 3.55
N THR A 311 -28.00 27.55 2.75
CA THR A 311 -28.64 28.14 1.55
C THR A 311 -29.57 29.31 1.90
N ASN A 312 -30.34 29.21 2.98
CA ASN A 312 -31.16 30.33 3.46
C ASN A 312 -30.33 31.55 3.90
N LEU A 313 -29.19 31.34 4.56
CA LEU A 313 -28.28 32.42 4.95
C LEU A 313 -27.65 33.10 3.72
N GLU A 314 -27.22 32.33 2.73
CA GLU A 314 -26.70 32.86 1.46
C GLU A 314 -27.74 33.72 0.74
N LEU A 315 -29.01 33.26 0.67
CA LEU A 315 -30.11 34.04 0.11
C LEU A 315 -30.36 35.33 0.88
N MET A 316 -30.27 35.29 2.21
CA MET A 316 -30.43 36.48 3.05
C MET A 316 -29.30 37.50 2.82
N GLU A 317 -28.06 37.03 2.68
CA GLU A 317 -26.91 37.89 2.36
C GLU A 317 -27.07 38.55 0.98
N VAL A 318 -27.50 37.79 -0.02
CA VAL A 318 -27.81 38.32 -1.36
C VAL A 318 -28.94 39.35 -1.28
N GLY A 319 -30.00 39.08 -0.52
CA GLY A 319 -31.10 40.01 -0.27
C GLY A 319 -30.63 41.32 0.35
N PHE A 320 -29.74 41.26 1.35
CA PHE A 320 -29.16 42.44 1.98
C PHE A 320 -28.28 43.25 1.00
N LYS A 321 -27.45 42.58 0.21
CA LYS A 321 -26.64 43.22 -0.85
C LYS A 321 -27.52 43.92 -1.88
N LEU A 322 -28.61 43.28 -2.29
CA LEU A 322 -29.56 43.84 -3.26
C LEU A 322 -30.31 45.05 -2.69
N ALA A 323 -30.76 44.98 -1.45
CA ALA A 323 -31.37 46.12 -0.76
C ALA A 323 -30.41 47.33 -0.69
N SER A 324 -29.15 47.09 -0.33
CA SER A 324 -28.12 48.14 -0.29
C SER A 324 -27.87 48.77 -1.67
N LEU A 325 -27.80 47.97 -2.73
CA LEU A 325 -27.66 48.47 -4.10
C LEU A 325 -28.88 49.31 -4.52
N ASN A 326 -30.09 48.88 -4.16
CA ASN A 326 -31.30 49.62 -4.49
C ASN A 326 -31.31 51.00 -3.80
N THR A 327 -30.92 51.08 -2.53
CA THR A 327 -30.78 52.36 -1.82
C THR A 327 -29.77 53.28 -2.51
N LYS A 328 -28.61 52.76 -2.93
CA LYS A 328 -27.61 53.54 -3.68
C LYS A 328 -28.14 54.04 -5.02
N LEU A 329 -28.96 53.23 -5.71
CA LEU A 329 -29.57 53.61 -6.97
C LEU A 329 -30.60 54.74 -6.77
N ASP A 330 -31.41 54.66 -5.72
CA ASP A 330 -32.38 55.70 -5.36
C ASP A 330 -31.67 57.03 -5.03
N GLU A 331 -30.58 56.99 -4.26
CA GLU A 331 -29.74 58.16 -3.99
C GLU A 331 -29.18 58.79 -5.28
N PHE A 332 -28.62 57.98 -6.18
CA PHE A 332 -28.10 58.46 -7.46
C PHE A 332 -29.19 59.08 -8.34
N SER A 333 -30.38 58.46 -8.37
CA SER A 333 -31.54 58.96 -9.11
C SER A 333 -32.00 60.32 -8.58
N LEU A 334 -32.05 60.48 -7.26
CA LEU A 334 -32.39 61.75 -6.60
C LEU A 334 -31.37 62.84 -6.92
N GLU A 335 -30.09 62.52 -6.89
CA GLU A 335 -29.02 63.49 -7.18
C GLU A 335 -29.03 63.93 -8.65
N ARG A 336 -29.34 63.01 -9.58
CA ARG A 336 -29.57 63.34 -10.99
C ARG A 336 -30.77 64.29 -11.15
N LYS A 337 -31.90 64.01 -10.49
CA LYS A 337 -33.08 64.90 -10.53
C LYS A 337 -32.79 66.31 -10.05
N LYS A 338 -32.06 66.48 -8.93
CA LYS A 338 -31.65 67.81 -8.43
C LYS A 338 -30.78 68.55 -9.45
N THR A 339 -29.87 67.83 -10.10
CA THR A 339 -28.97 68.39 -11.12
C THR A 339 -29.77 68.86 -12.34
N ASP A 340 -30.72 68.05 -12.81
CA ASP A 340 -31.59 68.40 -13.94
C ASP A 340 -32.52 69.58 -13.60
N GLU A 341 -33.07 69.64 -12.38
CA GLU A 341 -33.88 70.77 -11.92
C GLU A 341 -33.07 72.08 -11.87
N LYS A 342 -31.83 72.03 -11.36
CA LYS A 342 -30.92 73.18 -11.35
C LYS A 342 -30.60 73.64 -12.78
N ARG A 343 -30.39 72.70 -13.71
CA ARG A 343 -30.17 72.99 -15.13
C ARG A 343 -31.42 73.64 -15.76
N GLY A 344 -32.61 73.13 -15.46
CA GLY A 344 -33.89 73.68 -15.92
C GLY A 344 -34.12 75.11 -15.42
N LYS A 345 -33.89 75.39 -14.13
CA LYS A 345 -33.98 76.75 -13.56
C LYS A 345 -33.02 77.73 -14.24
N ASN A 346 -31.78 77.30 -14.50
CA ASN A 346 -30.80 78.12 -15.21
C ASN A 346 -31.24 78.43 -16.65
N LEU A 347 -31.81 77.45 -17.37
CA LEU A 347 -32.35 77.66 -18.72
C LEU A 347 -33.52 78.65 -18.72
N ALA A 348 -34.47 78.50 -17.79
CA ALA A 348 -35.59 79.43 -17.65
C ALA A 348 -35.14 80.87 -17.35
N LEU A 349 -34.11 81.05 -16.51
CA LEU A 349 -33.52 82.35 -16.24
C LEU A 349 -32.87 82.97 -17.49
N MET A 350 -32.18 82.16 -18.31
CA MET A 350 -31.63 82.61 -19.58
C MET A 350 -32.73 83.03 -20.56
N GLU A 351 -33.80 82.26 -20.67
CA GLU A 351 -34.96 82.57 -21.51
C GLU A 351 -35.63 83.88 -21.09
N LEU A 352 -35.86 84.08 -19.79
CA LEU A 352 -36.40 85.34 -19.25
C LEU A 352 -35.54 86.55 -19.63
N ARG A 353 -34.20 86.43 -19.48
CA ARG A 353 -33.25 87.48 -19.88
C ARG A 353 -33.31 87.79 -21.36
N LEU A 354 -33.44 86.76 -22.21
CA LEU A 354 -33.57 86.93 -23.65
C LEU A 354 -34.88 87.64 -24.00
N ASN A 355 -36.01 87.23 -23.41
CA ASN A 355 -37.32 87.84 -23.65
C ASN A 355 -37.38 89.31 -23.19
N THR A 356 -36.75 89.65 -22.06
CA THR A 356 -36.67 91.05 -21.61
C THR A 356 -35.89 91.92 -22.61
N LYS A 357 -34.73 91.42 -23.07
CA LYS A 357 -33.93 92.11 -24.10
C LYS A 357 -34.70 92.29 -25.40
N LEU A 358 -35.49 91.29 -25.80
CA LEU A 358 -36.33 91.36 -27.00
C LEU A 358 -37.37 92.47 -26.87
N GLY A 359 -38.10 92.53 -25.75
CA GLY A 359 -39.11 93.57 -25.51
C GLY A 359 -38.52 94.99 -25.42
N ASP A 360 -37.31 95.16 -24.89
CA ASP A 360 -36.59 96.44 -24.94
C ASP A 360 -36.27 96.86 -26.37
N LEU A 361 -35.88 95.90 -27.23
CA LEU A 361 -35.61 96.14 -28.64
C LEU A 361 -36.87 96.53 -29.41
N GLU A 362 -37.99 95.85 -29.14
CA GLU A 362 -39.28 96.14 -29.76
C GLU A 362 -39.78 97.54 -29.39
N ARG A 363 -39.68 97.93 -28.11
CA ARG A 363 -40.04 99.29 -27.66
C ARG A 363 -39.17 100.36 -28.31
N LYS A 364 -37.87 100.11 -28.44
CA LYS A 364 -36.96 101.03 -29.14
C LYS A 364 -37.35 101.19 -30.61
N THR A 365 -37.61 100.08 -31.29
CA THR A 365 -38.08 100.09 -32.68
C THR A 365 -39.39 100.85 -32.83
N SER A 366 -40.37 100.61 -31.94
CA SER A 366 -41.65 101.32 -31.95
C SER A 366 -41.51 102.82 -31.72
N TYR A 367 -40.63 103.25 -30.79
CA TYR A 367 -40.32 104.66 -30.58
C TYR A 367 -39.72 105.28 -31.84
N ASP A 368 -38.71 104.65 -32.43
CA ASP A 368 -38.06 105.14 -33.65
C ASP A 368 -39.09 105.26 -34.79
N THR A 369 -39.96 104.27 -35.00
CA THR A 369 -41.06 104.33 -35.98
C THR A 369 -42.00 105.50 -35.73
N SER A 370 -42.43 105.72 -34.48
CA SER A 370 -43.33 106.83 -34.13
C SER A 370 -42.72 108.21 -34.40
N VAL A 371 -41.39 108.34 -34.22
CA VAL A 371 -40.65 109.57 -34.55
C VAL A 371 -40.62 109.79 -36.05
N PHE A 372 -40.39 108.72 -36.84
CA PHE A 372 -40.47 108.80 -38.30
C PHE A 372 -41.87 109.18 -38.79
N ASP A 373 -42.92 108.59 -38.25
CA ASP A 373 -44.32 108.90 -38.63
C ASP A 373 -44.67 110.36 -38.32
N SER A 374 -44.33 110.86 -37.13
CA SER A 374 -44.50 112.28 -36.79
C SER A 374 -43.74 113.22 -37.73
N ARG A 375 -42.56 112.82 -38.22
CA ARG A 375 -41.78 113.61 -39.18
C ARG A 375 -42.45 113.63 -40.56
N ILE A 376 -43.02 112.51 -40.98
CA ILE A 376 -43.78 112.39 -42.23
C ILE A 376 -45.01 113.32 -42.19
N GLU A 377 -45.83 113.26 -41.12
CA GLU A 377 -47.00 114.15 -40.96
C GLU A 377 -46.62 115.64 -41.02
N GLN A 378 -45.50 116.03 -40.41
CA GLN A 378 -45.02 117.41 -40.51
C GLN A 378 -44.70 117.80 -41.95
N MET A 379 -44.01 116.94 -42.70
CA MET A 379 -43.68 117.20 -44.11
C MET A 379 -44.94 117.30 -44.98
N GLU A 380 -45.94 116.44 -44.76
CA GLU A 380 -47.22 116.51 -45.47
C GLU A 380 -47.95 117.84 -45.22
N LYS A 381 -47.96 118.31 -43.97
CA LYS A 381 -48.56 119.60 -43.61
C LYS A 381 -47.89 120.79 -44.31
N TYR A 382 -46.56 120.80 -44.39
CA TYR A 382 -45.83 121.81 -45.16
C TYR A 382 -46.12 121.72 -46.66
N GLY A 383 -46.20 120.51 -47.21
CA GLY A 383 -46.57 120.26 -48.61
C GLY A 383 -47.98 120.78 -48.94
N MET A 384 -48.95 120.59 -48.04
CA MET A 384 -50.31 121.10 -48.20
C MET A 384 -50.37 122.63 -48.20
N GLY A 385 -49.61 123.28 -47.32
CA GLY A 385 -49.50 124.75 -47.28
C GLY A 385 -48.87 125.35 -48.54
N LEU A 386 -47.88 124.68 -49.12
CA LEU A 386 -47.31 125.07 -50.43
C LEU A 386 -48.32 124.89 -51.56
N ARG A 387 -49.13 123.82 -51.54
CA ARG A 387 -50.17 123.56 -52.53
C ARG A 387 -51.24 124.65 -52.56
N PHE A 388 -51.74 125.07 -51.39
CA PHE A 388 -52.69 126.19 -51.27
C PHE A 388 -52.13 127.51 -51.80
N LYS A 389 -50.85 127.80 -51.53
CA LYS A 389 -50.18 129.00 -52.07
C LYS A 389 -50.06 128.94 -53.60
N LEU A 390 -49.77 127.76 -54.16
CA LEU A 390 -49.68 127.56 -55.59
C LEU A 390 -51.05 127.76 -56.27
N GLU A 391 -52.12 127.18 -55.71
CA GLU A 391 -53.49 127.36 -56.22
C GLU A 391 -53.90 128.84 -56.21
N SER A 392 -53.62 129.57 -55.13
CA SER A 392 -53.90 131.02 -55.06
C SER A 392 -53.17 131.84 -56.12
N LEU A 393 -51.91 131.49 -56.41
CA LEU A 393 -51.14 132.14 -57.48
C LEU A 393 -51.73 131.82 -58.87
N ILE A 394 -52.14 130.57 -59.10
CA ILE A 394 -52.80 130.16 -60.35
C ILE A 394 -54.09 130.97 -60.55
N THR A 395 -54.92 131.14 -59.52
CA THR A 395 -56.16 131.92 -59.61
C THR A 395 -55.90 133.39 -59.95
N LYS A 396 -54.91 134.01 -59.30
CA LYS A 396 -54.51 135.40 -59.59
C LYS A 396 -53.99 135.58 -61.01
N LEU A 397 -53.25 134.60 -61.54
CA LEU A 397 -52.75 134.65 -62.91
C LEU A 397 -53.90 134.61 -63.93
N ASP A 398 -54.94 133.85 -63.64
CA ASP A 398 -56.12 133.69 -64.50
C ASP A 398 -57.00 134.96 -64.52
N GLU A 399 -57.08 135.70 -63.41
CA GLU A 399 -57.72 137.02 -63.34
C GLU A 399 -56.98 138.07 -64.18
N ILE A 400 -55.64 138.14 -64.06
CA ILE A 400 -54.80 139.06 -64.84
C ILE A 400 -54.91 138.78 -66.35
N SER A 401 -54.98 137.50 -66.73
CA SER A 401 -55.19 137.07 -68.11
C SER A 401 -56.54 137.55 -68.67
N LYS A 402 -57.61 137.48 -67.88
CA LYS A 402 -58.96 137.93 -68.27
C LYS A 402 -59.08 139.44 -68.39
N GLU A 403 -58.38 140.21 -67.55
CA GLU A 403 -58.39 141.68 -67.64
C GLU A 403 -57.66 142.19 -68.88
N ARG A 404 -56.51 141.59 -69.24
CA ARG A 404 -55.80 141.96 -70.49
C ARG A 404 -56.65 141.75 -71.73
N LYS A 405 -57.41 140.65 -71.78
CA LYS A 405 -58.25 140.32 -72.94
C LYS A 405 -59.39 141.31 -73.20
N LYS A 406 -59.87 142.01 -72.16
CA LYS A 406 -60.92 143.04 -72.29
C LYS A 406 -60.40 144.40 -72.77
N ALA A 407 -59.10 144.69 -72.56
CA ALA A 407 -58.50 145.94 -73.01
C ALA A 407 -58.22 145.93 -74.53
N ASP A 408 -57.78 144.78 -75.06
CA ASP A 408 -57.39 144.64 -76.47
C ASP A 408 -58.59 144.76 -77.44
N ASP A 409 -59.79 144.32 -77.04
CA ASP A 409 -61.00 144.38 -77.88
C ASP A 409 -61.58 145.81 -78.01
N ALA A 410 -61.27 146.72 -77.09
CA ALA A 410 -61.79 148.10 -77.10
C ALA A 410 -60.99 149.03 -78.03
N ASP A 411 -59.68 148.81 -78.18
CA ASP A 411 -58.80 149.63 -79.02
C ASP A 411 -59.00 149.36 -80.52
N GLY A 412 -59.35 148.12 -80.90
CA GLY A 412 -59.61 147.75 -82.29
C GLY A 412 -60.77 148.53 -82.94
N TYR A 413 -61.77 148.94 -82.16
CA TYR A 413 -62.96 149.65 -82.66
C TYR A 413 -62.70 151.16 -82.92
N LEU A 414 -61.70 151.75 -82.25
CA LEU A 414 -61.35 153.17 -82.41
C LEU A 414 -60.48 153.44 -83.64
N VAL A 415 -59.56 152.51 -83.96
CA VAL A 415 -58.63 152.65 -85.11
C VAL A 415 -59.40 152.65 -86.44
N GLN A 416 -60.37 151.76 -86.60
CA GLN A 416 -61.14 151.61 -87.84
C GLN A 416 -61.99 152.86 -88.17
N LYS A 417 -62.49 153.56 -87.14
CA LYS A 417 -63.28 154.79 -87.28
C LYS A 417 -62.44 155.99 -87.72
N HIS A 418 -61.18 156.05 -87.29
CA HIS A 418 -60.26 157.13 -87.67
C HIS A 418 -59.77 156.98 -89.11
N GLU A 419 -59.59 155.75 -89.60
CA GLU A 419 -59.19 155.47 -91.00
C GLU A 419 -60.23 155.94 -92.03
N GLU A 420 -61.52 155.72 -91.79
CA GLU A 420 -62.57 156.20 -92.70
C GLU A 420 -62.71 157.72 -92.73
N SER A 421 -62.45 158.39 -91.60
CA SER A 421 -62.48 159.85 -91.50
C SER A 421 -61.32 160.49 -92.28
N ILE A 422 -60.13 159.88 -92.25
CA ILE A 422 -58.97 160.33 -93.03
C ILE A 422 -59.24 160.21 -94.54
N LYS A 423 -59.86 159.10 -94.97
CA LYS A 423 -60.18 158.85 -96.39
C LYS A 423 -61.14 159.90 -96.97
N ASN A 424 -62.07 160.41 -96.17
CA ASN A 424 -62.99 161.48 -96.59
C ASN A 424 -62.31 162.85 -96.69
N ILE A 425 -61.33 163.13 -95.82
CA ILE A 425 -60.58 164.40 -95.83
C ILE A 425 -59.65 164.47 -97.04
N GLU A 426 -59.03 163.37 -97.44
CA GLU A 426 -58.17 163.29 -98.64
C GLU A 426 -58.94 163.62 -99.93
N MET A 427 -60.21 163.24 -100.01
CA MET A 427 -61.06 163.51 -101.17
C MET A 427 -61.42 165.00 -101.28
N MET A 428 -61.72 165.67 -100.15
CA MET A 428 -61.99 167.12 -100.13
C MET A 428 -60.77 167.96 -100.48
N ILE A 429 -59.56 167.53 -100.10
CA ILE A 429 -58.32 168.23 -100.47
C ILE A 429 -58.10 168.18 -101.99
N SER A 430 -58.53 167.10 -102.66
CA SER A 430 -58.48 166.99 -104.12
C SER A 430 -59.41 167.98 -104.82
N GLN A 431 -60.56 168.31 -104.22
CA GLN A 431 -61.49 169.33 -104.70
C GLN A 431 -60.90 170.75 -104.68
N VAL A 432 -60.11 171.07 -103.65
CA VAL A 432 -59.54 172.41 -103.46
C VAL A 432 -58.32 172.63 -104.36
N LYS A 433 -57.57 171.56 -104.68
CA LYS A 433 -56.38 171.66 -105.54
C LYS A 433 -56.70 171.97 -107.00
N VAL A 434 -57.85 171.51 -107.52
CA VAL A 434 -58.28 171.80 -108.91
C VAL A 434 -58.72 173.26 -109.07
N GLU A 435 -59.33 173.85 -108.04
CA GLU A 435 -59.75 175.27 -108.02
C GLU A 435 -58.56 176.24 -107.92
N LEU A 436 -57.45 175.82 -107.32
CA LEU A 436 -56.30 176.69 -107.07
C LEU A 436 -55.40 176.91 -108.31
N ASP A 437 -55.36 175.95 -109.25
CA ASP A 437 -54.37 175.98 -110.34
C ASP A 437 -54.74 176.82 -111.57
N LYS A 438 -55.92 177.47 -111.66
CA LYS A 438 -56.25 178.30 -112.84
C LYS A 438 -56.78 179.71 -112.57
N LYS A 439 -56.64 180.20 -111.33
CA LYS A 439 -56.85 181.62 -110.97
C LYS A 439 -55.56 182.47 -110.96
N LYS A 440 -54.41 181.91 -111.35
CA LYS A 440 -53.14 182.64 -111.53
C LYS A 440 -52.96 183.02 -113.01
N ASP A 441 -53.49 184.19 -113.39
CA ASP A 441 -52.83 185.24 -114.23
C ASP A 441 -53.86 186.25 -114.83
N LYS A 442 -53.82 187.48 -114.32
CA LYS A 442 -54.39 188.74 -114.85
C LYS A 442 -53.26 189.80 -114.87
N THR A 443 -53.31 190.75 -115.83
CA THR A 443 -52.44 191.93 -116.17
C THR A 443 -51.42 191.70 -117.31
N SER A 444 -51.44 192.43 -118.46
CA SER A 444 -51.17 193.89 -118.70
C SER A 444 -51.96 194.55 -119.88
N ASP A 445 -51.85 195.90 -119.95
CA ASP A 445 -52.58 197.06 -120.55
C ASP A 445 -52.41 197.43 -122.07
N ASP A 446 -53.13 198.48 -122.53
CA ASP A 446 -52.86 199.36 -123.72
C ASP A 446 -52.20 200.71 -123.24
N GLY A 447 -51.40 201.42 -124.07
CA GLY A 447 -50.36 202.40 -123.62
C GLY A 447 -50.62 203.94 -123.62
N PHE A 448 -49.57 204.71 -123.21
CA PHE A 448 -49.40 206.19 -123.22
C PHE A 448 -47.98 206.58 -123.73
N LEU A 449 -47.85 207.75 -124.39
CA LEU A 449 -46.75 208.31 -125.24
C LEU A 449 -45.45 208.76 -124.52
N LEU A 450 -44.27 208.76 -125.17
CA LEU A 450 -43.67 209.68 -126.18
C LEU A 450 -42.61 208.86 -126.99
N VAL A 451 -42.56 208.80 -128.33
CA VAL A 451 -41.79 209.64 -129.29
C VAL A 451 -41.67 208.79 -130.57
N ASP A 452 -41.71 209.46 -131.72
CA ASP A 452 -41.27 209.12 -133.10
C ASP A 452 -40.80 207.70 -133.44
#